data_AF-M6R8L6-F1
#
_entry.id   AF-M6R8L6-F1
#
_cell.length_a   1.000
_cell.length_b   1.000
_cell.length_c   1.000
_cell.angle_alpha   90.00
_cell.angle_beta   90.00
_cell.angle_gamma   90.00
#
_symmetry.space_group_name_H-M   'P 1'
#
loop_
_entity.id
_entity.type
_entity.pdbx_description
1 polymer ?
#
loop_
_entity_poly.entity_id
_entity_poly.type
_entity_poly.pdbx_seq_one_letter_code
_entity_poly.pdbx_strand_id
1 'polypeptide(L)'
;MYSARKKGKSWTAVSGAVFDLKSNQLRPANWTSADAAGLPILPGLVRYEEIASGEIKHAIRFTAKKTQKAYLWPARHYASKITDKNVPPMGTRFRLKASFNIDGFSKENQVILRALKKYGMILADNGSDWFLSGAPNEKWNNDQLHKLGKVLGDQFEAVDSESLMISTDSGEAKQN
;
A
#
# COMPACT_ATOMS: atom_id res chain seq x y z
N MET A 1 8.36 11.09 7.95
CA MET A 1 8.56 12.52 7.61
C MET A 1 8.49 12.68 6.11
N TYR A 2 8.01 13.82 5.61
CA TYR A 2 7.99 14.14 4.18
C TYR A 2 8.97 15.28 3.86
N SER A 3 9.69 15.15 2.73
CA SER A 3 10.70 16.12 2.28
C SER A 3 11.70 16.52 3.38
N ALA A 4 12.20 15.53 4.12
CA ALA A 4 13.19 15.75 5.15
C ALA A 4 14.55 16.15 4.54
N ARG A 5 15.19 17.17 5.11
CA ARG A 5 16.49 17.72 4.71
C ARG A 5 17.33 17.98 5.95
N LYS A 6 18.59 17.54 5.94
CA LYS A 6 19.55 17.85 6.99
C LYS A 6 20.00 19.32 6.84
N LYS A 7 19.90 20.09 7.91
CA LYS A 7 20.34 21.49 7.99
C LYS A 7 21.30 21.61 9.18
N GLY A 8 22.60 21.54 8.89
CA GLY A 8 23.65 21.48 9.93
C GLY A 8 23.53 20.21 10.78
N LYS A 9 23.31 20.37 12.09
CA LYS A 9 23.10 19.27 13.06
C LYS A 9 21.62 18.89 13.23
N SER A 10 20.69 19.58 12.58
CA SER A 10 19.24 19.36 12.72
C SER A 10 18.60 18.88 11.42
N TRP A 11 17.37 18.39 11.51
CA TRP A 11 16.54 18.04 10.35
C TRP A 11 15.37 19.01 10.22
N THR A 12 15.04 19.36 8.99
CA THR A 12 13.81 20.10 8.63
C THR A 12 12.96 19.20 7.75
N ALA A 13 11.64 19.26 7.88
CA ALA A 13 10.72 18.47 7.07
C ALA A 13 9.46 19.30 6.81
N VAL A 14 8.79 19.04 5.69
CA VAL A 14 7.50 19.68 5.37
C VAL A 14 6.39 19.10 6.24
N SER A 15 6.48 17.83 6.61
CA SER A 15 5.55 17.19 7.55
C SER A 15 6.19 16.05 8.34
N GLY A 16 5.60 15.77 9.51
CA GLY A 16 5.92 14.64 10.39
C GLY A 16 4.64 14.02 10.92
N ALA A 17 4.62 12.69 11.04
CA ALA A 17 3.53 11.93 11.61
C ALA A 17 4.11 10.76 12.41
N VAL A 18 3.51 10.50 13.56
CA VAL A 18 3.84 9.38 14.45
C VAL A 18 2.65 8.42 14.44
N PHE A 19 2.96 7.13 14.40
CA PHE A 19 1.98 6.04 14.44
C PHE A 19 2.40 5.05 15.50
N ASP A 20 1.47 4.66 16.37
CA ASP A 20 1.67 3.52 17.25
C ASP A 20 1.33 2.23 16.49
N LEU A 21 2.35 1.44 16.16
CA LEU A 21 2.19 0.21 15.39
C LEU A 21 1.65 -0.97 16.21
N LYS A 22 1.41 -0.76 17.52
CA LYS A 22 0.71 -1.72 18.39
C LYS A 22 -0.80 -1.47 18.46
N SER A 23 -1.28 -0.41 17.81
CA SER A 23 -2.67 0.00 17.80
C SER A 23 -3.23 0.01 16.38
N ASN A 24 -4.52 -0.30 16.27
CA ASN A 24 -5.27 -0.13 15.03
C ASN A 24 -5.85 1.28 14.89
N GLN A 25 -5.61 2.19 15.83
CA GLN A 25 -6.17 3.55 15.78
C GLN A 25 -5.70 4.28 14.51
N LEU A 26 -6.66 4.74 13.71
CA LEU A 26 -6.35 5.56 12.54
C LEU A 26 -6.05 7.00 12.95
N ARG A 27 -5.26 7.69 12.13
CA ARG A 27 -5.07 9.13 12.29
C ARG A 27 -6.40 9.87 12.17
N PRO A 28 -6.55 11.06 12.78
CA PRO A 28 -7.74 11.89 12.54
C PRO A 28 -7.99 12.10 11.05
N ALA A 29 -9.26 12.12 10.66
CA ALA A 29 -9.64 12.36 9.27
C ALA A 29 -9.09 13.70 8.77
N ASN A 30 -8.73 13.75 7.49
CA ASN A 30 -8.11 14.86 6.77
C ASN A 30 -6.70 15.26 7.26
N TRP A 31 -6.06 14.50 8.16
CA TRP A 31 -4.68 14.77 8.55
C TRP A 31 -3.70 14.16 7.55
N THR A 32 -2.83 15.00 6.98
CA THR A 32 -1.75 14.56 6.11
C THR A 32 -0.66 13.78 6.87
N SER A 33 0.23 13.14 6.11
CA SER A 33 1.41 12.44 6.62
C SER A 33 2.53 12.40 5.56
N ALA A 34 3.50 11.49 5.70
CA ALA A 34 4.45 11.19 4.62
C ALA A 34 3.86 10.29 3.53
N ASP A 35 2.72 9.70 3.83
CA ASP A 35 1.86 8.91 2.95
C ASP A 35 0.61 9.73 2.62
N ALA A 36 0.28 9.89 1.34
CA ALA A 36 -0.83 10.75 0.92
C ALA A 36 -2.20 10.27 1.40
N ALA A 37 -2.40 8.95 1.56
CA ALA A 37 -3.61 8.37 2.16
C ALA A 37 -3.70 8.57 3.68
N GLY A 38 -2.63 9.04 4.31
CA GLY A 38 -2.56 9.24 5.77
C GLY A 38 -2.30 7.94 6.56
N LEU A 39 -1.84 6.89 5.89
CA LEU A 39 -1.60 5.57 6.48
C LEU A 39 -0.16 5.43 7.02
N PRO A 40 0.08 4.53 8.00
CA PRO A 40 1.45 4.17 8.37
C PRO A 40 2.13 3.46 7.19
N ILE A 41 3.36 3.86 6.86
CA ILE A 41 4.09 3.30 5.72
C ILE A 41 4.51 1.85 5.98
N LEU A 42 5.16 1.60 7.13
CA LEU A 42 5.83 0.33 7.43
C LEU A 42 4.91 -0.91 7.33
N PRO A 43 3.68 -0.92 7.88
CA PRO A 43 2.79 -2.08 7.82
C PRO A 43 2.33 -2.47 6.41
N GLY A 44 2.47 -1.58 5.42
CA GLY A 44 2.12 -1.88 4.03
C GLY A 44 3.31 -2.35 3.18
N LEU A 45 4.54 -2.28 3.69
CA LEU A 45 5.73 -2.63 2.90
C LEU A 45 5.89 -4.14 2.79
N VAL A 46 6.32 -4.61 1.61
CA VAL A 46 6.83 -5.98 1.46
C VAL A 46 8.16 -6.09 2.20
N ARG A 47 8.32 -7.07 3.11
CA ARG A 47 9.56 -7.28 3.85
C ARG A 47 10.27 -8.56 3.43
N TYR A 48 11.60 -8.53 3.45
CA TYR A 48 12.40 -9.66 3.00
C TYR A 48 12.18 -10.90 3.85
N GLU A 49 12.00 -10.72 5.16
CA GLU A 49 11.80 -11.80 6.12
C GLU A 49 10.48 -12.54 5.86
N GLU A 50 9.46 -11.84 5.36
CA GLU A 50 8.17 -12.44 4.99
C GLU A 50 8.31 -13.31 3.74
N ILE A 51 9.06 -12.82 2.73
CA ILE A 51 9.41 -13.60 1.55
C ILE A 51 10.23 -14.84 1.92
N ALA A 52 11.24 -14.68 2.78
CA ALA A 52 12.08 -15.77 3.26
C ALA A 52 11.28 -16.80 4.07
N SER A 53 10.27 -16.36 4.82
CA SER A 53 9.34 -17.23 5.55
C SER A 53 8.28 -17.89 4.67
N GLY A 54 8.11 -17.42 3.43
CA GLY A 54 7.18 -17.97 2.44
C GLY A 54 5.76 -17.39 2.46
N GLU A 55 5.45 -16.43 3.35
CA GLU A 55 4.12 -15.82 3.46
C GLU A 55 4.19 -14.35 3.90
N ILE A 56 3.42 -13.50 3.22
CA ILE A 56 3.07 -12.14 3.68
C ILE A 56 1.62 -12.17 4.15
N LYS A 57 1.37 -11.67 5.37
CA LYS A 57 0.07 -11.78 6.05
C LYS A 57 -0.72 -10.46 6.12
N HIS A 58 -0.42 -9.54 5.22
CA HIS A 58 -1.06 -8.22 5.21
C HIS A 58 -1.29 -7.73 3.77
N ALA A 59 -2.13 -6.70 3.64
CA ALA A 59 -2.29 -6.00 2.38
C ALA A 59 -1.05 -5.14 2.09
N ILE A 60 -0.64 -5.09 0.83
CA ILE A 60 0.56 -4.37 0.41
C ILE A 60 0.19 -2.93 0.02
N ARG A 61 1.02 -1.94 0.35
CA ARG A 61 0.81 -0.57 -0.16
C ARG A 61 1.26 -0.45 -1.62
N PHE A 62 0.55 0.34 -2.40
CA PHE A 62 0.97 0.68 -3.75
C PHE A 62 0.65 2.13 -4.12
N THR A 63 1.16 2.58 -5.26
CA THR A 63 0.92 3.94 -5.79
C THR A 63 0.19 3.94 -7.12
N ALA A 64 -0.46 5.07 -7.43
CA ALA A 64 -1.02 5.35 -8.75
C ALA A 64 -0.69 6.78 -9.19
N LYS A 65 -0.62 7.03 -10.50
CA LYS A 65 -0.26 8.34 -11.04
C LYS A 65 -1.36 9.38 -10.85
N LYS A 66 -2.62 8.94 -10.95
CA LYS A 66 -3.80 9.78 -10.78
C LYS A 66 -4.72 9.15 -9.74
N THR A 67 -5.11 9.97 -8.77
CA THR A 67 -6.02 9.60 -7.69
C THR A 67 -7.11 10.65 -7.54
N GLN A 68 -8.25 10.27 -6.98
CA GLN A 68 -9.38 11.18 -6.80
C GLN A 68 -9.15 12.14 -5.62
N LYS A 69 -9.82 13.29 -5.64
CA LYS A 69 -10.04 14.20 -4.52
C LYS A 69 -11.03 13.60 -3.50
N ALA A 70 -10.75 12.37 -3.09
CA ALA A 70 -11.55 11.57 -2.18
C ALA A 70 -10.71 10.42 -1.60
N TYR A 71 -11.21 9.81 -0.53
CA TYR A 71 -10.59 8.65 0.10
C TYR A 71 -11.67 7.71 0.64
N LEU A 72 -11.32 6.43 0.72
CA LEU A 72 -12.11 5.36 1.30
C LEU A 72 -11.35 4.78 2.49
N TRP A 73 -12.07 4.18 3.43
CA TRP A 73 -11.43 3.45 4.53
C TRP A 73 -10.44 2.39 3.99
N PRO A 74 -9.24 2.24 4.60
CA PRO A 74 -8.78 2.87 5.85
C PRO A 74 -8.08 4.21 5.67
N ALA A 75 -7.99 4.75 4.45
CA ALA A 75 -7.36 6.04 4.22
C ALA A 75 -8.10 7.16 4.98
N ARG A 76 -7.34 8.19 5.35
CA ARG A 76 -7.80 9.35 6.13
C ARG A 76 -7.57 10.65 5.40
N HIS A 77 -6.92 10.62 4.24
CA HIS A 77 -6.52 11.81 3.51
C HIS A 77 -6.34 11.50 2.02
N TYR A 78 -6.20 12.54 1.20
CA TYR A 78 -5.94 12.47 -0.23
C TYR A 78 -5.01 13.61 -0.67
N ALA A 79 -4.25 13.42 -1.74
CA ALA A 79 -3.38 14.46 -2.30
C ALA A 79 -3.69 14.69 -3.78
N SER A 80 -4.90 15.17 -4.08
CA SER A 80 -5.35 15.36 -5.46
C SER A 80 -6.35 16.52 -5.58
N LYS A 81 -6.52 17.02 -6.81
CA LYS A 81 -7.58 17.96 -7.21
C LYS A 81 -8.58 17.33 -8.19
N ILE A 82 -8.37 16.09 -8.61
CA ILE A 82 -9.17 15.41 -9.64
C ILE A 82 -10.51 14.97 -9.06
N THR A 83 -11.62 15.36 -9.66
CA THR A 83 -12.97 14.95 -9.24
C THR A 83 -13.60 13.87 -10.14
N ASP A 84 -12.90 13.48 -11.22
CA ASP A 84 -13.31 12.40 -12.11
C ASP A 84 -13.50 11.09 -11.30
N LYS A 85 -14.61 10.40 -11.55
CA LYS A 85 -14.94 9.11 -10.90
C LYS A 85 -14.23 7.93 -11.54
N ASN A 86 -13.55 8.12 -12.67
CA ASN A 86 -12.77 7.10 -13.36
C ASN A 86 -11.34 6.93 -12.82
N VAL A 87 -10.95 7.71 -11.81
CA VAL A 87 -9.68 7.51 -11.09
C VAL A 87 -9.97 7.07 -9.64
N PRO A 88 -9.16 6.17 -9.08
CA PRO A 88 -9.44 5.61 -7.76
C PRO A 88 -9.20 6.65 -6.65
N PRO A 89 -10.05 6.70 -5.61
CA PRO A 89 -9.75 7.42 -4.37
C PRO A 89 -8.63 6.74 -3.58
N MET A 90 -7.93 7.50 -2.72
CA MET A 90 -6.97 6.90 -1.78
C MET A 90 -7.67 5.86 -0.89
N GLY A 91 -6.96 4.82 -0.47
CA GLY A 91 -7.50 3.72 0.32
C GLY A 91 -8.23 2.64 -0.48
N THR A 92 -8.49 2.86 -1.78
CA THR A 92 -9.07 1.82 -2.64
C THR A 92 -8.25 0.53 -2.55
N ARG A 93 -8.93 -0.58 -2.29
CA ARG A 93 -8.33 -1.91 -2.28
C ARG A 93 -8.45 -2.57 -3.65
N PHE A 94 -7.34 -3.10 -4.12
CA PHE A 94 -7.30 -3.95 -5.30
C PHE A 94 -6.75 -5.32 -4.92
N ARG A 95 -7.29 -6.36 -5.54
CA ARG A 95 -6.85 -7.75 -5.32
C ARG A 95 -6.50 -8.39 -6.65
N LEU A 96 -5.43 -9.18 -6.67
CA LEU A 96 -5.07 -9.96 -7.84
C LEU A 96 -6.12 -11.06 -8.05
N LYS A 97 -6.64 -11.17 -9.26
CA LYS A 97 -7.67 -12.18 -9.59
C LYS A 97 -7.18 -13.59 -9.24
N ALA A 98 -8.07 -14.38 -8.64
CA ALA A 98 -7.75 -15.75 -8.25
C ALA A 98 -7.27 -16.61 -9.43
N SER A 99 -7.80 -16.34 -10.63
CA SER A 99 -7.48 -17.04 -11.89
C SER A 99 -6.12 -16.68 -12.49
N PHE A 100 -5.45 -15.61 -12.06
CA PHE A 100 -4.15 -15.23 -12.61
C PHE A 100 -3.09 -16.31 -12.34
N ASN A 101 -2.46 -16.86 -13.38
CA ASN A 101 -1.44 -17.90 -13.20
C ASN A 101 -0.12 -17.29 -12.70
N ILE A 102 0.41 -17.84 -11.60
CA ILE A 102 1.64 -17.37 -10.97
C ILE A 102 2.82 -18.34 -11.15
N ASP A 103 2.62 -19.51 -11.76
CA ASP A 103 3.61 -20.60 -11.79
C ASP A 103 4.87 -20.23 -12.58
N GLY A 104 4.75 -19.31 -13.55
CA GLY A 104 5.88 -18.79 -14.33
C GLY A 104 6.76 -17.76 -13.59
N PHE A 105 6.41 -17.39 -12.36
CA PHE A 105 7.19 -16.46 -11.53
C PHE A 105 8.15 -17.21 -10.60
N SER A 106 9.21 -16.54 -10.14
CA SER A 106 10.11 -17.11 -9.13
C SER A 106 9.38 -17.38 -7.83
N LYS A 107 9.94 -18.25 -6.97
CA LYS A 107 9.33 -18.60 -5.67
C LYS A 107 9.06 -17.36 -4.82
N GLU A 108 9.99 -16.40 -4.82
CA GLU A 108 9.88 -15.13 -4.10
C GLU A 108 8.71 -14.29 -4.61
N ASN A 109 8.60 -14.13 -5.93
CA ASN A 109 7.49 -13.39 -6.53
C ASN A 109 6.15 -14.08 -6.29
N GLN A 110 6.11 -15.41 -6.30
CA GLN A 110 4.89 -16.13 -5.99
C GLN A 110 4.40 -15.88 -4.56
N VAL A 111 5.29 -15.63 -3.58
CA VAL A 111 4.87 -15.21 -2.22
C VAL A 111 4.12 -13.88 -2.28
N ILE A 112 4.65 -12.89 -3.00
CA ILE A 112 4.02 -11.58 -3.21
C ILE A 112 2.68 -11.74 -3.93
N LEU A 113 2.63 -12.51 -5.01
CA LEU A 113 1.42 -12.71 -5.80
C LEU A 113 0.33 -13.46 -5.00
N ARG A 114 0.71 -14.43 -4.16
CA ARG A 114 -0.24 -15.07 -3.22
C ARG A 114 -0.79 -14.07 -2.22
N ALA A 115 0.03 -13.17 -1.70
CA ALA A 115 -0.43 -12.10 -0.80
C ALA A 115 -1.37 -11.13 -1.51
N LEU A 116 -1.07 -10.74 -2.76
CA LEU A 116 -1.96 -9.91 -3.58
C LEU A 116 -3.28 -10.61 -3.91
N LYS A 117 -3.29 -11.94 -4.05
CA LYS A 117 -4.53 -12.72 -4.20
C LYS A 117 -5.34 -12.81 -2.91
N LYS A 118 -4.69 -12.95 -1.75
CA LYS A 118 -5.36 -13.19 -0.47
C LYS A 118 -5.77 -11.89 0.24
N TYR A 119 -4.82 -10.98 0.41
CA TYR A 119 -4.97 -9.74 1.17
C TYR A 119 -5.12 -8.50 0.29
N GLY A 120 -4.72 -8.60 -0.98
CA GLY A 120 -4.73 -7.49 -1.92
C GLY A 120 -3.70 -6.41 -1.58
N MET A 121 -3.97 -5.22 -2.08
CA MET A 121 -3.14 -4.03 -1.91
C MET A 121 -4.01 -2.78 -1.76
N ILE A 122 -3.48 -1.77 -1.08
CA ILE A 122 -4.16 -0.53 -0.73
C ILE A 122 -3.46 0.64 -1.43
N LEU A 123 -4.24 1.47 -2.12
CA LEU A 123 -3.74 2.67 -2.77
C LEU A 123 -3.38 3.70 -1.70
N ALA A 124 -2.08 3.94 -1.51
CA ALA A 124 -1.57 4.70 -0.38
C ALA A 124 -0.96 6.05 -0.80
N ASP A 125 -0.47 6.16 -2.03
CA ASP A 125 0.19 7.39 -2.50
C ASP A 125 0.07 7.65 -4.00
N ASN A 126 0.43 8.87 -4.37
CA ASN A 126 0.67 9.23 -5.76
C ASN A 126 2.08 8.81 -6.16
N GLY A 127 2.21 8.16 -7.31
CA GLY A 127 3.50 7.66 -7.80
C GLY A 127 3.36 7.01 -9.17
N SER A 128 4.19 6.01 -9.45
CA SER A 128 4.02 5.20 -10.65
C SER A 128 2.81 4.29 -10.50
N ASP A 129 2.12 4.01 -11.60
CA ASP A 129 0.96 3.12 -11.61
C ASP A 129 1.35 1.70 -11.19
N TRP A 130 0.53 1.10 -10.31
CA TRP A 130 0.67 -0.29 -9.84
C TRP A 130 2.01 -0.59 -9.14
N PHE A 131 2.69 0.44 -8.62
CA PHE A 131 4.02 0.27 -8.02
C PHE A 131 3.94 -0.16 -6.55
N LEU A 132 4.44 -1.35 -6.26
CA LEU A 132 4.53 -1.90 -4.90
C LEU A 132 5.77 -1.37 -4.17
N SER A 133 5.66 -1.13 -2.87
CA SER A 133 6.80 -0.68 -2.06
C SER A 133 7.33 -1.80 -1.15
N GLY A 134 8.64 -2.03 -1.20
CA GLY A 134 9.35 -2.93 -0.29
C GLY A 134 10.17 -2.17 0.76
N ALA A 135 10.41 -2.80 1.90
CA ALA A 135 11.37 -2.31 2.88
C ALA A 135 12.80 -2.47 2.33
N PRO A 136 13.72 -1.52 2.56
CA PRO A 136 15.10 -1.66 2.12
C PRO A 136 15.75 -2.93 2.68
N ASN A 137 16.37 -3.72 1.80
CA ASN A 137 17.13 -4.90 2.20
C ASN A 137 18.15 -5.22 1.10
N GLU A 138 19.39 -5.53 1.48
CA GLU A 138 20.47 -5.83 0.53
C GLU A 138 20.30 -7.20 -0.15
N LYS A 139 19.48 -8.08 0.42
CA LYS A 139 19.24 -9.43 -0.09
C LYS A 139 18.15 -9.47 -1.18
N TRP A 140 17.61 -8.33 -1.58
CA TRP A 140 16.63 -8.29 -2.66
C TRP A 140 17.25 -8.70 -4.00
N ASN A 141 16.61 -9.66 -4.67
CA ASN A 141 16.89 -9.94 -6.07
C ASN A 141 16.02 -9.06 -6.95
N ASN A 142 16.51 -7.86 -7.27
CA ASN A 142 15.75 -6.87 -8.05
C ASN A 142 15.39 -7.37 -9.46
N ASP A 143 16.25 -8.17 -10.10
CA ASP A 143 15.97 -8.74 -11.43
C ASP A 143 14.72 -9.63 -11.41
N GLN A 144 14.53 -10.41 -10.34
CA GLN A 144 13.29 -11.17 -10.17
C GLN A 144 12.13 -10.25 -9.84
N LEU A 145 12.28 -9.29 -8.93
CA LEU A 145 11.20 -8.36 -8.55
C LEU A 145 10.69 -7.55 -9.74
N HIS A 146 11.56 -7.15 -10.68
CA HIS A 146 11.17 -6.45 -11.90
C HIS A 146 10.19 -7.25 -12.76
N LYS A 147 10.16 -8.58 -12.67
CA LYS A 147 9.19 -9.42 -13.38
C LYS A 147 7.76 -9.21 -12.89
N LEU A 148 7.53 -8.68 -11.69
CA LEU A 148 6.20 -8.31 -11.21
C LEU A 148 5.54 -7.24 -12.10
N GLY A 149 6.32 -6.45 -12.85
CA GLY A 149 5.80 -5.51 -13.84
C GLY A 149 5.06 -6.18 -15.01
N LYS A 150 5.12 -7.51 -15.14
CA LYS A 150 4.29 -8.28 -16.10
C LYS A 150 2.84 -8.41 -15.65
N VAL A 151 2.52 -8.15 -14.38
CA VAL A 151 1.14 -8.18 -13.88
C VAL A 151 0.49 -6.85 -14.21
N LEU A 152 -0.39 -6.86 -15.20
CA LEU A 152 -1.08 -5.66 -15.67
C LEU A 152 -2.31 -5.35 -14.80
N GLY A 153 -2.77 -4.10 -14.85
CA GLY A 153 -3.90 -3.62 -14.06
C GLY A 153 -5.21 -4.39 -14.29
N ASP A 154 -5.41 -4.95 -15.49
CA ASP A 154 -6.59 -5.75 -15.83
C ASP A 154 -6.64 -7.12 -15.12
N GLN A 155 -5.53 -7.53 -14.49
CA GLN A 155 -5.46 -8.72 -13.64
C GLN A 155 -5.92 -8.44 -12.21
N PHE A 156 -6.20 -7.18 -11.86
CA PHE A 156 -6.72 -6.80 -10.57
C PHE A 156 -8.23 -6.53 -10.63
N GLU A 157 -8.86 -6.67 -9.48
CA GLU A 157 -10.26 -6.32 -9.24
C GLU A 157 -10.35 -5.38 -8.02
N ALA A 158 -11.26 -4.41 -8.08
CA ALA A 158 -11.54 -3.56 -6.92
C ALA A 158 -12.28 -4.37 -5.86
N VAL A 159 -11.92 -4.17 -4.59
CA VAL A 159 -12.54 -4.85 -3.45
C VAL A 159 -13.36 -3.84 -2.65
N ASP A 160 -14.63 -4.19 -2.41
CA ASP A 160 -15.46 -3.46 -1.47
C ASP A 160 -14.92 -3.66 -0.04
N SER A 161 -14.36 -2.57 0.49
CA SER A 161 -13.69 -2.56 1.78
C SER A 161 -14.66 -2.39 2.96
N GLU A 162 -15.93 -2.03 2.71
CA GLU A 162 -16.95 -1.92 3.77
C GLU A 162 -17.15 -3.26 4.47
N SER A 163 -17.13 -4.36 3.70
CA SER A 163 -17.24 -5.72 4.22
C SER A 163 -16.15 -6.08 5.24
N LEU A 164 -14.95 -5.50 5.09
CA LEU A 164 -13.77 -5.73 5.91
C LEU A 164 -13.73 -4.82 7.14
N MET A 165 -14.39 -3.66 7.09
CA MET A 165 -14.32 -2.64 8.13
C MET A 165 -15.06 -3.09 9.39
N ILE A 166 -14.37 -3.04 10.54
CA ILE A 166 -14.99 -3.25 11.86
C ILE A 166 -15.49 -1.93 12.44
N SER A 167 -14.69 -0.87 12.30
CA SER A 167 -15.02 0.50 12.72
C SER A 167 -14.39 1.52 11.78
N THR A 168 -15.07 2.62 11.55
CA THR A 168 -14.62 3.70 10.64
C THR A 168 -13.35 4.42 11.12
N ASP A 169 -13.08 4.40 12.42
CA ASP A 169 -11.92 5.04 13.05
C ASP A 169 -10.80 4.06 13.44
N SER A 170 -10.93 2.81 13.04
CA SER A 170 -9.93 1.76 13.26
C SER A 170 -9.47 1.16 11.94
N GLY A 171 -8.17 0.89 11.80
CA GLY A 171 -7.58 0.14 10.69
C GLY A 171 -7.77 -1.37 10.83
N GLU A 172 -8.44 -1.80 11.90
CA GLU A 172 -8.77 -3.20 12.14
C GLU A 172 -9.74 -3.71 11.07
N ALA A 173 -9.37 -4.83 10.46
CA ALA A 173 -10.11 -5.47 9.41
C ALA A 173 -10.53 -6.87 9.83
N LYS A 174 -11.73 -7.29 9.43
CA LYS A 174 -12.14 -8.69 9.52
C LYS A 174 -11.08 -9.56 8.84
N GLN A 175 -10.60 -10.56 9.57
CA GLN A 175 -9.68 -11.55 9.04
C GLN A 175 -10.50 -12.62 8.32
N ASN A 176 -10.09 -12.99 7.11
CA ASN A 176 -10.66 -14.11 6.35
C ASN A 176 -9.98 -15.42 6.72
#